data_AF-A0A290S6M3-F1
#
_entry.id   AF-A0A290S6M3-F1
#
_cell.length_a   1.000
_cell.length_b   1.000
_cell.length_c   1.000
_cell.angle_alpha   90.00
_cell.angle_beta   90.00
_cell.angle_gamma   90.00
#
_symmetry.space_group_name_H-M   'P 1'
#
loop_
_entity.id
_entity.type
_entity.pdbx_description
1 polymer ?
#
loop_
_entity_poly.entity_id
_entity_poly.type
_entity_poly.pdbx_seq_one_letter_code
_entity_poly.pdbx_strand_id
1 'polypeptide(L)'
;MQLIEINKARYRKHLNRVIAGCGIGLAVGSLAISQTLIALFPDESGSHFHWNLIGVAITSVGLAWLLHKYRTHTFMTEVVYVWELKKALNKITRKMAKLKAAGREGNADALLAIHYSYAGSRLLWQLDDNLITMDDLAIKQAELESVAAQHNVTLNVEDYEESILKQF
;
A
#
# COMPACT_ATOMS: atom_id res chain seq x y z
N MET A 1 8.18 -8.56 6.50
CA MET A 1 7.45 -9.52 5.60
C MET A 1 8.40 -9.80 4.46
N GLN A 2 8.44 -11.03 3.93
CA GLN A 2 9.41 -11.32 2.87
C GLN A 2 9.04 -10.68 1.54
N LEU A 3 10.06 -10.27 0.77
CA LEU A 3 9.87 -9.85 -0.61
C LEU A 3 9.81 -11.08 -1.52
N ILE A 4 8.74 -11.20 -2.31
CA ILE A 4 8.58 -12.27 -3.30
C ILE A 4 8.52 -11.69 -4.71
N GLU A 5 8.97 -12.48 -5.69
CA GLU A 5 8.74 -12.16 -7.10
C GLU A 5 7.24 -12.25 -7.44
N ILE A 6 6.76 -11.32 -8.29
CA ILE A 6 5.37 -11.27 -8.72
C ILE A 6 5.29 -11.19 -10.23
N ASN A 7 4.46 -12.05 -10.82
CA ASN A 7 4.08 -11.92 -12.22
C ASN A 7 3.28 -10.62 -12.44
N LYS A 8 3.97 -9.58 -12.92
CA LYS A 8 3.44 -8.24 -13.20
C LYS A 8 2.16 -8.26 -14.04
N ALA A 9 2.09 -9.11 -15.06
CA ALA A 9 0.93 -9.21 -15.94
C ALA A 9 -0.32 -9.73 -15.20
N ARG A 10 -0.17 -10.74 -14.33
CA ARG A 10 -1.26 -11.23 -13.46
C ARG A 10 -1.66 -10.17 -12.42
N TYR A 11 -0.69 -9.55 -11.75
CA TYR A 11 -0.94 -8.44 -10.81
C TYR A 11 -1.75 -7.31 -11.44
N ARG A 12 -1.29 -6.71 -12.56
CA ARG A 12 -1.97 -5.59 -13.22
C ARG A 12 -3.35 -5.99 -13.76
N LYS A 13 -3.48 -7.19 -14.34
CA LYS A 13 -4.78 -7.72 -14.82
C LYS A 13 -5.78 -7.92 -13.68
N HIS A 14 -5.33 -8.37 -12.50
CA HIS A 14 -6.20 -8.57 -11.35
C HIS A 14 -6.54 -7.25 -10.67
N LEU A 15 -5.55 -6.39 -10.43
CA LEU A 15 -5.73 -5.06 -9.85
C LEU A 15 -6.72 -4.21 -10.67
N ASN A 16 -6.55 -4.13 -11.99
CA ASN A 16 -7.44 -3.34 -12.84
C ASN A 16 -8.89 -3.85 -12.80
N ARG A 17 -9.09 -5.18 -12.68
CA ARG A 17 -10.43 -5.78 -12.50
C ARG A 17 -11.02 -5.46 -11.13
N VAL A 18 -10.22 -5.46 -10.06
CA VAL A 18 -10.66 -5.05 -8.71
C VAL A 18 -11.04 -3.56 -8.71
N ILE A 19 -10.22 -2.69 -9.29
CA ILE A 19 -10.49 -1.24 -9.39
C ILE A 19 -11.78 -0.99 -10.18
N ALA A 20 -11.94 -1.62 -11.35
CA ALA A 20 -13.16 -1.48 -12.17
C ALA A 20 -14.41 -2.00 -11.44
N GLY A 21 -14.31 -3.17 -10.78
CA GLY A 21 -15.41 -3.73 -9.98
C GLY A 21 -15.80 -2.83 -8.80
N CYS A 22 -14.83 -2.25 -8.10
CA CYS A 22 -15.08 -1.28 -7.03
C CYS A 22 -15.68 0.03 -7.57
N GLY A 23 -15.23 0.54 -8.71
CA GLY A 23 -15.77 1.76 -9.31
C GLY A 23 -17.22 1.59 -9.76
N ILE A 24 -17.52 0.52 -10.49
CA ILE A 24 -18.89 0.17 -10.93
C ILE A 24 -19.78 -0.11 -9.72
N GLY A 25 -19.29 -0.91 -8.76
CA GLY A 25 -20.01 -1.23 -7.53
C GLY A 25 -20.31 -0.01 -6.67
N LEU A 26 -19.39 0.96 -6.60
CA LEU A 26 -19.59 2.21 -5.87
C LEU A 26 -20.62 3.09 -6.57
N ALA A 27 -20.53 3.24 -7.90
CA ALA A 27 -21.48 4.05 -8.67
C ALA A 27 -22.90 3.47 -8.59
N VAL A 28 -23.08 2.18 -8.86
CA VAL A 28 -24.40 1.52 -8.84
C VAL A 28 -24.94 1.42 -7.42
N GLY A 29 -24.12 1.00 -6.45
CA GLY A 29 -24.54 0.82 -5.07
C GLY A 29 -24.92 2.14 -4.39
N SER A 30 -24.11 3.20 -4.58
CA SER A 30 -24.41 4.50 -3.97
C SER A 30 -25.70 5.09 -4.51
N LEU A 31 -25.93 5.04 -5.83
CA LEU A 31 -27.19 5.47 -6.44
C LEU A 31 -28.38 4.62 -5.93
N ALA A 32 -28.28 3.29 -5.95
CA ALA A 32 -29.36 2.40 -5.52
C ALA A 32 -29.77 2.63 -4.06
N ILE A 33 -28.81 2.76 -3.14
CA ILE A 33 -29.08 3.01 -1.72
C ILE A 33 -29.63 4.44 -1.53
N SER A 34 -29.06 5.45 -2.20
CA SER A 34 -29.53 6.84 -2.07
C SER A 34 -30.96 7.01 -2.55
N GLN A 35 -31.32 6.45 -3.72
CA GLN A 35 -32.67 6.52 -4.26
C GLN A 35 -33.68 5.73 -3.40
N THR A 36 -33.25 4.59 -2.82
CA THR A 36 -34.08 3.83 -1.88
C THR A 36 -34.34 4.62 -0.60
N LEU A 37 -33.33 5.31 -0.05
CA LEU A 37 -33.48 6.15 1.14
C LEU A 37 -34.37 7.38 0.86
N ILE A 38 -34.23 8.03 -0.29
CA ILE A 38 -35.10 9.14 -0.73
C ILE A 38 -36.56 8.68 -0.89
N ALA A 39 -36.79 7.49 -1.45
CA ALA A 39 -38.13 6.94 -1.64
C ALA A 39 -38.81 6.51 -0.33
N LEU A 40 -38.04 6.10 0.68
CA LEU A 40 -38.55 5.74 2.01
C LEU A 40 -38.69 6.94 2.97
N PHE A 41 -37.83 7.95 2.80
CA PHE A 41 -37.75 9.14 3.64
C PHE A 41 -37.67 10.41 2.79
N PRO A 42 -38.76 10.78 2.07
CA PRO A 42 -38.81 12.01 1.31
C PRO A 42 -38.67 13.23 2.23
N ASP A 43 -37.87 14.20 1.81
CA ASP A 43 -37.58 15.43 2.56
C ASP A 43 -38.32 16.60 1.90
N GLU A 44 -39.22 17.26 2.66
CA GLU A 44 -40.04 18.38 2.18
C GLU A 44 -39.22 19.61 1.76
N SER A 45 -37.96 19.72 2.21
CA SER A 45 -37.03 20.78 1.76
C SER A 45 -36.43 20.53 0.38
N GLY A 46 -36.61 19.34 -0.21
CA GLY A 46 -36.00 18.91 -1.47
C GLY A 46 -34.49 18.65 -1.40
N SER A 47 -33.83 18.83 -0.23
CA SER A 47 -32.39 18.71 -0.09
C SER A 47 -31.94 17.28 0.27
N HIS A 48 -31.75 16.43 -0.74
CA HIS A 48 -31.38 15.03 -0.52
C HIS A 48 -29.85 14.78 -0.37
N PHE A 49 -29.05 15.79 -0.04
CA PHE A 49 -27.60 15.65 0.11
C PHE A 49 -27.22 14.58 1.15
N HIS A 50 -27.91 14.55 2.28
CA HIS A 50 -27.67 13.58 3.36
C HIS A 50 -27.88 12.13 2.91
N TRP A 51 -28.95 11.85 2.16
CA TRP A 51 -29.21 10.51 1.63
C TRP A 51 -28.17 10.07 0.60
N ASN A 52 -27.71 10.99 -0.26
CA ASN A 52 -26.61 10.72 -1.19
C ASN A 52 -25.29 10.41 -0.47
N LEU A 53 -24.94 11.19 0.57
CA LEU A 53 -23.76 10.96 1.39
C LEU A 53 -23.82 9.61 2.13
N ILE A 54 -24.98 9.27 2.70
CA ILE A 54 -25.21 7.98 3.36
C ILE A 54 -25.11 6.81 2.37
N GLY A 55 -25.68 6.93 1.17
CA GLY A 55 -25.57 5.90 0.13
C GLY A 55 -24.13 5.64 -0.31
N VAL A 56 -23.33 6.70 -0.49
CA VAL A 56 -21.88 6.58 -0.76
C VAL A 56 -21.15 5.94 0.41
N ALA A 57 -21.43 6.34 1.66
CA ALA A 57 -20.78 5.82 2.86
C ALA A 57 -21.06 4.31 3.07
N ILE A 58 -22.34 3.90 3.04
CA ILE A 58 -22.74 2.50 3.21
C ILE A 58 -22.13 1.63 2.10
N THR A 59 -22.17 2.09 0.84
CA THR A 59 -21.57 1.35 -0.28
C THR A 59 -20.06 1.20 -0.14
N SER A 60 -19.38 2.26 0.31
CA SER A 60 -17.93 2.23 0.55
C SER A 60 -17.54 1.25 1.66
N VAL A 61 -18.29 1.21 2.76
CA VAL A 61 -18.11 0.24 3.85
C VAL A 61 -18.40 -1.19 3.37
N GLY A 62 -19.47 -1.39 2.59
CA GLY A 62 -19.82 -2.69 2.00
C GLY A 62 -18.73 -3.22 1.07
N LEU A 63 -18.18 -2.38 0.20
CA LEU A 63 -17.05 -2.73 -0.67
C LEU A 63 -15.77 -3.03 0.13
N ALA A 64 -15.45 -2.23 1.15
CA ALA A 64 -14.30 -2.48 2.01
C ALA A 64 -14.41 -3.83 2.75
N TRP A 65 -15.60 -4.16 3.28
CA TRP A 65 -15.89 -5.46 3.87
C TRP A 65 -15.79 -6.61 2.87
N LEU A 66 -16.31 -6.42 1.65
CA LEU A 66 -16.26 -7.42 0.57
C LEU A 66 -14.81 -7.75 0.17
N LEU A 67 -13.98 -6.72 -0.03
CA LEU A 67 -12.55 -6.86 -0.31
C LEU A 67 -11.80 -7.53 0.86
N HIS A 68 -12.14 -7.18 2.10
CA HIS A 68 -11.56 -7.83 3.28
C HIS A 68 -11.95 -9.31 3.36
N LYS A 69 -13.22 -9.65 3.10
CA LYS A 69 -13.73 -11.04 3.13
C LYS A 69 -13.05 -11.93 2.09
N TYR A 70 -12.80 -11.42 0.88
CA TYR A 70 -12.14 -12.18 -0.20
C TYR A 70 -10.61 -12.08 -0.21
N ARG A 71 -9.98 -11.48 0.81
CA ARG A 71 -8.53 -11.24 0.85
C ARG A 71 -7.65 -12.50 0.76
N THR A 72 -8.19 -13.66 1.12
CA THR A 72 -7.50 -14.97 1.10
C THR A 72 -7.71 -15.74 -0.20
N HIS A 73 -8.57 -15.26 -1.10
CA HIS A 73 -8.87 -15.95 -2.36
C HIS A 73 -7.72 -15.81 -3.37
N THR A 74 -7.42 -16.87 -4.13
CA THR A 74 -6.28 -16.97 -5.06
C THR A 74 -6.26 -15.91 -6.19
N PHE A 75 -7.40 -15.26 -6.44
CA PHE A 75 -7.46 -14.09 -7.34
C PHE A 75 -6.84 -12.83 -6.71
N MET A 76 -6.96 -12.68 -5.39
CA MET A 76 -6.54 -11.49 -4.64
C MET A 76 -5.09 -11.54 -4.16
N THR A 77 -4.37 -12.67 -4.28
CA THR A 77 -3.04 -12.89 -3.71
C THR A 77 -2.05 -11.75 -3.99
N GLU A 78 -1.82 -11.40 -5.26
CA GLU A 78 -0.90 -10.32 -5.65
C GLU A 78 -1.42 -8.95 -5.21
N VAL A 79 -2.73 -8.72 -5.31
CA VAL A 79 -3.38 -7.43 -4.98
C VAL A 79 -3.23 -7.15 -3.48
N VAL A 80 -3.45 -8.17 -2.64
CA VAL A 80 -3.32 -8.10 -1.19
C VAL A 80 -1.86 -8.05 -0.79
N TYR A 81 -0.96 -8.83 -1.40
CA TYR A 81 0.47 -8.73 -1.13
C TYR A 81 0.99 -7.32 -1.43
N VAL A 82 0.68 -6.73 -2.59
CA VAL A 82 1.18 -5.39 -2.95
C VAL A 82 0.56 -4.32 -2.04
N TRP A 83 -0.67 -4.52 -1.55
CA TRP A 83 -1.27 -3.67 -0.52
C TRP A 83 -0.58 -3.79 0.85
N GLU A 84 -0.24 -5.01 1.30
CA GLU A 84 0.56 -5.24 2.51
C GLU A 84 1.97 -4.63 2.36
N LEU A 85 2.63 -4.79 1.20
CA LEU A 85 3.91 -4.17 0.88
C LEU A 85 3.82 -2.64 0.92
N LYS A 86 2.81 -2.02 0.29
CA LYS A 86 2.57 -0.57 0.35
C LYS A 86 2.40 -0.07 1.79
N LYS A 87 1.74 -0.85 2.66
CA LYS A 87 1.64 -0.54 4.10
C LYS A 87 2.97 -0.71 4.84
N ALA A 88 3.72 -1.78 4.59
CA ALA A 88 5.03 -2.00 5.20
C ALA A 88 6.02 -0.88 4.85
N LEU A 89 6.11 -0.52 3.57
CA LEU A 89 6.89 0.63 3.10
C LEU A 89 6.45 1.93 3.78
N ASN A 90 5.14 2.20 3.89
CA ASN A 90 4.64 3.40 4.57
C ASN A 90 5.02 3.45 6.07
N LYS A 91 5.05 2.30 6.78
CA LYS A 91 5.50 2.25 8.17
C LYS A 91 6.98 2.65 8.30
N ILE A 92 7.84 2.22 7.37
CA ILE A 92 9.27 2.57 7.35
C ILE A 92 9.45 4.03 6.93
N THR A 93 8.79 4.48 5.85
CA THR A 93 8.85 5.87 5.35
C THR A 93 8.46 6.89 6.43
N ARG A 94 7.45 6.59 7.26
CA ARG A 94 7.06 7.42 8.41
C ARG A 94 8.15 7.58 9.49
N LYS A 95 9.16 6.70 9.50
CA LYS A 95 10.31 6.72 10.44
C LYS A 95 11.63 7.07 9.74
N MET A 96 11.62 7.27 8.41
CA MET A 96 12.80 7.44 7.55
C MET A 96 13.80 8.50 8.04
N ALA A 97 13.34 9.61 8.62
CA ALA A 97 14.22 10.64 9.17
C ALA A 97 15.06 10.13 10.36
N LYS A 98 14.46 9.36 11.28
CA LYS A 98 15.15 8.75 12.42
C LYS A 98 16.05 7.60 11.98
N LEU A 99 15.56 6.76 11.05
CA LEU A 99 16.34 5.68 10.47
C LEU A 99 17.60 6.21 9.78
N LYS A 100 17.50 7.30 8.99
CA LYS A 100 18.66 7.93 8.37
C LYS A 100 19.62 8.61 9.35
N ALA A 101 19.16 9.03 10.53
CA ALA A 101 20.04 9.51 11.59
C ALA A 101 20.84 8.35 12.20
N ALA A 102 20.14 7.35 12.78
CA ALA A 102 20.77 6.19 13.42
C ALA A 102 21.62 5.35 12.44
N GLY A 103 21.23 5.26 11.16
CA GLY A 103 22.01 4.55 10.15
C GLY A 103 23.36 5.20 9.85
N ARG A 104 23.47 6.54 9.94
CA ARG A 104 24.77 7.25 9.81
C ARG A 104 25.69 6.96 10.99
N GLU A 105 25.11 6.75 12.17
CA GLU A 105 25.78 6.32 13.40
C GLU A 105 26.13 4.81 13.40
N GLY A 106 25.84 4.09 12.31
CA GLY A 106 26.21 2.67 12.14
C GLY A 106 25.18 1.68 12.68
N ASN A 107 23.98 2.13 13.06
CA ASN A 107 22.93 1.25 13.55
C ASN A 107 22.44 0.28 12.43
N ALA A 108 22.84 -0.99 12.53
CA ALA A 108 22.57 -2.01 11.53
C ALA A 108 21.07 -2.21 11.26
N ASP A 109 20.24 -2.22 12.31
CA ASP A 109 18.78 -2.29 12.24
C ASP A 109 18.16 -1.15 11.41
N ALA A 110 18.65 0.08 11.58
CA ALA A 110 18.21 1.23 10.82
C ALA A 110 18.61 1.11 9.34
N LEU A 111 19.84 0.67 9.06
CA LEU A 111 20.33 0.43 7.71
C LEU A 111 19.53 -0.68 7.00
N LEU A 112 19.24 -1.78 7.71
CA LEU A 112 18.43 -2.91 7.26
C LEU A 112 16.98 -2.48 6.93
N ALA A 113 16.34 -1.70 7.79
CA ALA A 113 15.00 -1.17 7.54
C ALA A 113 14.96 -0.25 6.30
N ILE A 114 15.98 0.60 6.11
CA ILE A 114 16.09 1.43 4.90
C ILE A 114 16.33 0.55 3.67
N HIS A 115 17.20 -0.46 3.76
CA HIS A 115 17.51 -1.37 2.65
C HIS A 115 16.29 -2.13 2.17
N TYR A 116 15.54 -2.74 3.08
CA TYR A 116 14.26 -3.36 2.77
C TYR A 116 13.28 -2.36 2.14
N SER A 117 13.23 -1.12 2.65
CA SER A 117 12.38 -0.08 2.07
C SER A 117 12.78 0.27 0.63
N TYR A 118 14.06 0.28 0.30
CA TYR A 118 14.53 0.52 -1.06
C TYR A 118 14.27 -0.67 -1.99
N ALA A 119 14.58 -1.89 -1.55
CA ALA A 119 14.29 -3.11 -2.31
C ALA A 119 12.79 -3.28 -2.60
N GLY A 120 11.94 -3.08 -1.59
CA GLY A 120 10.48 -3.14 -1.72
C GLY A 120 9.91 -2.02 -2.59
N SER A 121 10.51 -0.82 -2.57
CA SER A 121 10.12 0.28 -3.48
C SER A 121 10.49 -0.04 -4.93
N ARG A 122 11.66 -0.63 -5.18
CA ARG A 122 12.10 -1.07 -6.52
C ARG A 122 11.14 -2.10 -7.11
N LEU A 123 10.81 -3.16 -6.35
CA LEU A 123 9.81 -4.17 -6.73
C LEU A 123 8.45 -3.52 -7.03
N LEU A 124 7.99 -2.63 -6.15
CA LEU A 124 6.70 -1.96 -6.31
C LEU A 124 6.64 -1.12 -7.60
N TRP A 125 7.66 -0.31 -7.87
CA TRP A 125 7.68 0.56 -9.05
C TRP A 125 7.87 -0.23 -10.35
N GLN A 126 8.63 -1.32 -10.33
CA GLN A 126 8.67 -2.28 -11.45
C GLN A 126 7.30 -2.87 -11.75
N LEU A 127 6.50 -3.20 -10.73
CA LEU A 127 5.15 -3.72 -10.87
C LEU A 127 4.13 -2.68 -11.37
N ASP A 128 4.25 -1.42 -10.93
CA ASP A 128 3.33 -0.33 -11.28
C ASP A 128 3.74 0.50 -12.52
N ASP A 129 4.79 0.09 -13.25
CA ASP A 129 5.37 0.76 -14.45
C ASP A 129 5.99 2.15 -14.20
N ASN A 130 6.28 2.50 -12.94
CA ASN A 130 6.81 3.81 -12.56
C ASN A 130 8.35 3.85 -12.54
N LEU A 131 8.98 3.86 -13.72
CA LEU A 131 10.45 3.81 -13.81
C LEU A 131 11.16 5.16 -13.56
N ILE A 132 10.43 6.28 -13.53
CA ILE A 132 10.97 7.66 -13.45
C ILE A 132 11.84 7.89 -12.20
N THR A 133 11.62 7.13 -11.12
CA THR A 133 12.33 7.26 -9.85
C THR A 133 13.41 6.20 -9.62
N MET A 134 13.74 5.36 -10.61
CA MET A 134 14.74 4.30 -10.48
C MET A 134 16.14 4.84 -10.16
N ASP A 135 16.58 5.88 -10.87
CA ASP A 135 17.96 6.38 -10.77
C ASP A 135 18.23 7.07 -9.43
N ASP A 136 17.27 7.87 -8.95
CA ASP A 136 17.26 8.47 -7.60
C ASP A 136 17.32 7.40 -6.50
N LEU A 137 16.63 6.27 -6.68
CA LEU A 137 16.69 5.14 -5.75
C LEU A 137 17.99 4.35 -5.87
N ALA A 138 18.60 4.25 -7.06
CA ALA A 138 19.92 3.64 -7.24
C ALA A 138 21.00 4.46 -6.52
N ILE A 139 20.97 5.80 -6.65
CA ILE A 139 21.85 6.72 -5.91
C ILE A 139 21.67 6.55 -4.40
N LYS A 140 20.42 6.49 -3.90
CA LYS A 140 20.11 6.29 -2.48
C LYS A 140 20.53 4.91 -1.94
N GLN A 141 20.44 3.87 -2.77
CA GLN A 141 20.93 2.53 -2.42
C GLN A 141 22.47 2.52 -2.35
N ALA A 142 23.17 3.19 -3.26
CA ALA A 142 24.63 3.33 -3.20
C ALA A 142 25.10 4.20 -2.00
N GLU A 143 24.36 5.25 -1.62
CA GLU A 143 24.57 6.00 -0.37
C GLU A 143 24.52 5.04 0.84
N LEU A 144 23.49 4.18 0.89
CA LEU A 144 23.27 3.23 1.96
C LEU A 144 24.34 2.13 2.03
N GLU A 145 24.71 1.54 0.89
CA GLU A 145 25.76 0.52 0.79
C GLU A 145 27.12 1.06 1.23
N SER A 146 27.45 2.31 0.88
CA SER A 146 28.67 2.99 1.34
C SER A 146 28.70 3.16 2.86
N VAL A 147 27.60 3.60 3.49
CA VAL A 147 27.50 3.73 4.95
C VAL A 147 27.55 2.36 5.64
N ALA A 148 26.88 1.35 5.08
CA ALA A 148 26.91 -0.02 5.62
C ALA A 148 28.32 -0.61 5.56
N ALA A 149 29.05 -0.44 4.45
CA ALA A 149 30.44 -0.88 4.31
C ALA A 149 31.39 -0.17 5.31
N GLN A 150 31.23 1.15 5.53
CA GLN A 150 32.01 1.89 6.52
C GLN A 150 31.86 1.33 7.95
N HIS A 151 30.66 0.88 8.29
CA HIS A 151 30.34 0.28 9.60
C HIS A 151 30.44 -1.26 9.62
N ASN A 152 30.94 -1.89 8.55
CA ASN A 152 31.06 -3.35 8.37
C ASN A 152 29.73 -4.12 8.54
N VAL A 153 28.60 -3.49 8.20
CA VAL A 153 27.26 -4.08 8.25
C VAL A 153 26.93 -4.75 6.93
N THR A 154 26.76 -6.08 6.94
CA THR A 154 26.14 -6.81 5.83
C THR A 154 24.62 -6.61 5.87
N LEU A 155 24.01 -6.34 4.71
CA LEU A 155 22.57 -6.12 4.59
C LEU A 155 21.94 -7.21 3.71
N ASN A 156 21.04 -8.02 4.28
CA ASN A 156 20.15 -8.90 3.52
C ASN A 156 18.70 -8.44 3.72
N VAL A 157 17.92 -8.34 2.65
CA VAL A 157 16.50 -7.96 2.70
C VAL A 157 15.67 -8.95 3.52
N GLU A 158 16.08 -10.22 3.55
CA GLU A 158 15.33 -11.29 4.22
C GLU A 158 15.37 -11.21 5.75
N ASP A 159 16.38 -10.55 6.32
CA ASP A 159 16.55 -10.39 7.77
C ASP A 159 15.58 -9.32 8.34
N TYR A 160 14.85 -8.58 7.49
CA TYR A 160 13.99 -7.48 7.94
C TYR A 160 12.67 -7.93 8.60
N GLU A 161 12.58 -7.68 9.91
CA GLU A 161 11.33 -7.70 10.65
C GLU A 161 10.73 -6.31 10.89
N GLU A 162 9.41 -6.23 11.01
CA GLU A 162 8.73 -4.98 11.43
C GLU A 162 8.99 -4.65 12.93
N SER A 163 9.44 -5.63 13.72
CA SER A 163 9.81 -5.47 15.13
C SER A 163 10.88 -4.38 15.31
N ILE A 164 11.85 -4.32 14.40
CA ILE A 164 12.93 -3.31 14.30
C ILE A 164 12.38 -1.88 14.37
N LEU A 165 11.23 -1.60 13.76
CA LEU A 165 10.67 -0.25 13.72
C LEU A 165 10.22 0.28 15.10
N LYS A 166 10.18 -0.54 16.15
CA LYS A 166 9.76 -0.11 17.50
C LYS A 166 10.73 0.88 18.16
N GLN A 167 12.02 0.82 17.84
CA GLN A 167 13.05 1.66 18.49
C GLN A 167 13.28 3.04 17.84
N PHE A 168 12.52 3.39 16.79
CA PHE A 168 12.66 4.65 16.03
C PHE A 168 11.41 5.52 16.08
#